data_AF-A0A2J9PLX2-F1
#
_entry.id   AF-A0A2J9PLX2-F1
#
_cell.length_a   1.000
_cell.length_b   1.000
_cell.length_c   1.000
_cell.angle_alpha   90.00
_cell.angle_beta   90.00
_cell.angle_gamma   90.00
#
_symmetry.space_group_name_H-M   'P 1'
#
loop_
_entity.id
_entity.type
_entity.pdbx_description
1 polymer ?
#
loop_
_entity_poly.entity_id
_entity_poly.type
_entity_poly.pdbx_seq_one_letter_code
_entity_poly.pdbx_strand_id
1 'polypeptide(L)' 'MATKKVSLACSVCGSRNYTTNSNANNRTERLEVKKFCRHCNQHTIHKETK' A
#
# COMPACT_ATOMS: atom_id res chain seq x y z
N MET A 1 -0.81 17.91 12.55
CA MET A 1 -0.96 16.45 12.40
C MET A 1 -0.13 16.01 11.20
N ALA A 2 0.96 15.27 11.41
CA ALA A 2 1.88 14.90 10.33
C ALA A 2 1.32 13.70 9.54
N THR A 3 0.85 13.96 8.32
CA THR A 3 0.46 12.92 7.38
C THR A 3 1.72 12.24 6.84
N LYS A 4 1.85 10.93 7.06
CA LYS A 4 2.97 10.16 6.51
C LYS A 4 2.55 9.57 5.17
N LYS A 5 3.27 9.93 4.11
CA LYS A 5 3.14 9.25 2.81
C LYS A 5 3.74 7.87 2.94
N VAL A 6 2.93 6.84 2.70
CA VAL A 6 3.35 5.45 2.68
C VAL A 6 3.16 4.89 1.27
N SER A 7 4.07 4.01 0.86
CA SER A 7 3.99 3.35 -0.44
C SER A 7 3.40 1.96 -0.27
N LEU A 8 2.52 1.55 -1.17
CA LEU A 8 1.89 0.24 -1.19
C LEU A 8 2.53 -0.61 -2.29
N ALA A 9 3.18 -1.70 -1.88
CA ALA A 9 3.80 -2.68 -2.76
C ALA A 9 2.85 -3.86 -3.00
N CYS A 10 2.73 -4.28 -4.26
CA CYS A 10 2.02 -5.51 -4.62
C CYS A 10 2.73 -6.73 -4.01
N SER A 11 1.99 -7.62 -3.35
CA SER A 11 2.57 -8.85 -2.76
C SER A 11 3.06 -9.87 -3.80
N VAL A 12 2.62 -9.75 -5.06
CA VAL A 12 2.94 -10.73 -6.11
C VAL A 12 4.15 -10.29 -6.93
N CYS A 13 4.20 -9.04 -7.37
CA CYS A 13 5.28 -8.53 -8.21
C CYS A 13 6.22 -7.54 -7.50
N GLY A 14 5.95 -7.16 -6.25
CA GLY A 14 6.75 -6.17 -5.51
C GLY A 14 6.61 -4.73 -6.01
N SER A 15 5.85 -4.49 -7.09
CA SER A 15 5.71 -3.16 -7.67
C SER A 15 5.00 -2.20 -6.72
N ARG A 16 5.63 -1.03 -6.49
CA ARG A 16 5.10 0.06 -5.66
C ARG A 16 4.24 0.96 -6.54
N ASN A 17 2.96 0.63 -6.63
CA ASN A 17 2.04 1.29 -7.57
C ASN A 17 1.18 2.38 -6.92
N TYR A 18 1.03 2.35 -5.60
CA TYR A 18 0.12 3.25 -4.89
C TYR A 18 0.85 3.94 -3.75
N THR A 19 0.48 5.20 -3.51
CA THR A 19 0.96 5.98 -2.38
C THR A 19 -0.26 6.49 -1.62
N THR A 20 -0.35 6.21 -0.33
CA THR A 20 -1.45 6.70 0.51
C THR A 20 -0.92 7.59 1.61
N ASN A 21 -1.74 8.56 2.02
CA ASN A 21 -1.47 9.31 3.24
C ASN A 21 -2.00 8.49 4.42
N SER A 22 -1.11 7.78 5.10
CA SER A 22 -1.45 7.11 6.35
C SER A 22 -1.37 8.14 7.49
N ASN A 23 -2.45 8.28 8.23
CA ASN A 23 -2.47 9.11 9.43
C ASN A 23 -1.77 8.32 10.54
N ALA A 24 -0.46 8.58 10.71
CA ALA A 24 0.43 7.80 11.57
C ALA A 24 0.02 7.78 13.06
N ASN A 25 -0.93 8.65 13.45
CA ASN A 25 -1.46 8.73 14.80
C ASN A 25 -2.57 7.69 15.08
N ASN A 26 -3.25 7.18 14.05
CA ASN A 26 -4.47 6.37 14.23
C ASN A 26 -4.38 4.93 13.70
N ARG A 27 -3.30 4.54 13.01
CA ARG A 27 -3.11 3.16 12.54
C ARG A 27 -1.78 2.58 13.02
N THR A 28 -1.88 1.70 14.02
CA THR A 28 -0.80 0.82 14.51
C THR A 28 -0.58 -0.39 13.59
N GLU A 29 -1.56 -0.71 12.73
CA GLU A 29 -1.54 -1.90 11.86
C GLU A 29 -1.13 -1.58 10.42
N ARG A 30 -0.32 -2.47 9.83
CA ARG A 30 0.09 -2.41 8.43
C ARG A 30 -1.15 -2.31 7.52
N LEU A 31 -1.14 -1.38 6.56
CA LEU A 31 -2.21 -1.24 5.57
C LEU A 31 -2.09 -2.38 4.54
N GLU A 32 -3.09 -3.27 4.47
CA GLU A 32 -3.22 -4.27 3.42
C GLU A 32 -4.49 -4.00 2.60
N VAL A 33 -4.33 -3.69 1.31
CA VAL A 33 -5.46 -3.29 0.45
C VAL A 33 -5.45 -4.14 -0.81
N LYS A 34 -6.59 -4.74 -1.15
CA LYS A 34 -6.77 -5.37 -2.46
C LYS A 34 -6.93 -4.29 -3.53
N LYS A 35 -5.94 -4.18 -4.40
CA LYS A 35 -5.94 -3.24 -5.55
C LYS A 35 -5.53 -3.97 -6.82
N PHE A 36 -5.96 -3.45 -7.95
CA PHE A 36 -5.56 -3.95 -9.24
C PHE A 36 -4.07 -3.68 -9.47
N CYS A 37 -3.30 -4.72 -9.77
CA CYS A 37 -1.92 -4.56 -10.18
C CYS A 37 -1.84 -4.56 -11.70
N ARG A 38 -1.40 -3.44 -12.30
CA ARG A 38 -1.20 -3.34 -13.77
C ARG A 38 -0.15 -4.31 -14.30
N HIS A 39 0.77 -4.76 -13.45
CA HIS A 39 1.82 -5.70 -13.84
C HIS A 39 1.34 -7.16 -13.83
N CYS A 40 0.42 -7.50 -12.91
CA CYS A 40 -0.14 -8.84 -12.81
C CYS A 40 -1.49 -8.99 -13.53
N ASN A 41 -2.07 -7.89 -14.04
CA ASN A 41 -3.41 -7.80 -14.62
C ASN A 41 -4.52 -8.42 -13.75
N GLN A 42 -4.36 -8.40 -12.42
CA GLN A 42 -5.31 -8.96 -11.47
C GLN A 42 -5.35 -8.16 -10.17
N HIS A 43 -6.41 -8.34 -9.39
CA HIS A 43 -6.54 -7.73 -8.06
C HIS A 43 -5.70 -8.50 -7.05
N THR A 44 -4.64 -7.87 -6.57
CA THR A 44 -3.71 -8.46 -5.59
C THR A 44 -3.69 -7.66 -4.31
N ILE A 45 -3.22 -8.30 -3.23
CA ILE A 45 -3.01 -7.64 -1.96
C ILE A 45 -1.78 -6.75 -2.07
N HIS A 46 -1.98 -5.46 -1.88
CA HIS A 46 -0.91 -4.48 -1.76
C HIS A 46 -0.69 -4.18 -0.28
N LYS A 47 0.57 -4.27 0.17
CA LYS A 47 0.96 -4.07 1.56
C LYS A 47 1.72 -2.76 1.72
N GLU A 48 1.54 -2.11 2.85
CA GLU A 48 2.31 -0.94 3.22
C GLU A 48 3.82 -1.29 3.33
N THR A 49 4.59 -0.60 2.51
CA THR A 49 6.05 -0.55 2.52
C THR A 49 6.46 0.81 3.06
N LYS A 50 7.36 0.78 4.05
CA LYS A 50 7.87 1.96 4.76
C LYS A 50 8.61 2.89 3.82
#